data_AF-A0A820TGT2-F1
#
_entry.id   AF-A0A820TGT2-F1
#
_cell.length_a   1.000
_cell.length_b   1.000
_cell.length_c   1.000
_cell.angle_alpha   90.00
_cell.angle_beta   90.00
_cell.angle_gamma   90.00
#
_symmetry.space_group_name_H-M   'P 1'
#
loop_
_entity.id
_entity.type
_entity.pdbx_description
1 polymer ?
#
loop_
_entity_poly.entity_id
_entity_poly.type
_entity_poly.pdbx_seq_one_letter_code
_entity_poly.pdbx_strand_id
1 'polypeptide(L)'
;MSKKYSKESLVNAVKSTLDSKSAAKHYNVPASTIRRHRREPSLNVRLGRPSYLSNLQECYFVGLLQLLPEFGFQVTCEVALKLAKDYFKSLGISNTPGRKWLFSFVVRHGDGVKWKRQQKLERIREISFTEEMRSNWFALLENVMIKHT
;
A
#
# COMPACT_ATOMS: atom_id res chain seq x y z
N MET A 1 20.52 23.47 -12.19
CA MET A 1 19.97 22.12 -12.48
C MET A 1 20.17 21.22 -11.26
N SER A 2 19.11 20.60 -10.74
CA SER A 2 19.24 19.61 -9.65
C SER A 2 19.97 18.38 -10.17
N LYS A 3 21.16 18.06 -9.65
CA LYS A 3 21.89 16.83 -9.98
C LYS A 3 21.04 15.63 -9.52
N LYS A 4 20.59 14.80 -10.47
CA LYS A 4 19.94 13.52 -10.17
C LYS A 4 21.01 12.53 -9.71
N TYR A 5 20.84 11.96 -8.52
CA TYR A 5 21.65 10.86 -7.99
C TYR A 5 20.78 9.62 -7.79
N SER A 6 21.38 8.42 -7.83
CA SER A 6 20.64 7.16 -7.69
C SER A 6 20.27 6.86 -6.24
N LYS A 7 19.28 5.99 -6.04
CA LYS A 7 18.82 5.56 -4.71
C LYS A 7 19.94 4.83 -3.96
N GLU A 8 20.65 3.97 -4.68
CA GLU A 8 21.77 3.19 -4.17
C GLU A 8 22.91 4.09 -3.73
N SER A 9 23.26 5.11 -4.52
CA SER A 9 24.26 6.11 -4.15
C SER A 9 23.90 6.85 -2.87
N LEU A 10 22.62 7.20 -2.68
CA LEU A 10 22.14 7.83 -1.45
C LEU A 10 22.26 6.89 -0.24
N VAL A 11 21.83 5.62 -0.38
CA VAL A 11 21.91 4.62 0.70
C VAL A 11 23.35 4.38 1.11
N ASN A 12 24.24 4.18 0.14
CA ASN A 12 25.65 3.93 0.38
C ASN A 12 26.34 5.16 0.99
N ALA A 13 26.01 6.37 0.52
CA ALA A 13 26.55 7.60 1.08
C ALA A 13 26.15 7.82 2.55
N VAL A 14 24.87 7.61 2.87
CA VAL A 14 24.35 7.80 4.24
C VAL A 14 24.96 6.79 5.21
N LYS A 15 25.05 5.52 4.80
CA LYS A 15 25.61 4.42 5.62
C LYS A 15 27.14 4.39 5.69
N SER A 16 27.84 5.10 4.80
CA SER A 16 29.30 5.15 4.81
C SER A 16 29.85 5.73 6.12
N THR A 17 31.05 5.29 6.51
CA THR A 17 31.80 5.84 7.66
C THR A 17 32.48 7.18 7.33
N LEU A 18 32.46 7.59 6.06
CA LEU A 18 33.09 8.81 5.57
C LEU A 18 32.36 10.07 6.10
N ASP A 19 33.10 11.17 6.26
CA ASP A 19 32.48 12.48 6.50
C ASP A 19 31.54 12.87 5.34
N SER A 20 30.50 13.66 5.64
CA SER A 20 29.49 14.05 4.65
C SER A 20 30.09 14.77 3.43
N LYS A 21 31.19 15.51 3.58
CA LYS A 21 31.89 16.14 2.44
C LYS A 21 32.63 15.11 1.57
N SER A 22 33.27 14.13 2.20
CA SER A 22 34.00 13.06 1.50
C SER A 22 33.04 12.10 0.80
N ALA A 23 31.98 11.68 1.49
CA ALA A 23 30.91 10.87 0.93
C ALA A 23 30.21 11.58 -0.24
N ALA A 24 30.07 12.91 -0.19
CA ALA A 24 29.46 13.67 -1.28
C ALA A 24 30.26 13.59 -2.58
N LYS A 25 31.59 13.66 -2.49
CA LYS A 25 32.48 13.49 -3.64
C LYS A 25 32.43 12.05 -4.17
N HIS A 26 32.47 11.08 -3.27
CA HIS A 26 32.55 9.66 -3.63
C HIS A 26 31.27 9.13 -4.28
N TYR A 27 30.11 9.49 -3.74
CA TYR A 27 28.82 8.96 -4.19
C TYR A 27 28.03 9.94 -5.07
N ASN A 28 28.59 11.13 -5.36
CA ASN A 28 27.97 12.20 -6.14
C ASN A 28 26.59 12.62 -5.58
N VAL A 29 26.44 12.61 -4.25
CA VAL A 29 25.23 13.05 -3.53
C VAL A 29 25.56 14.34 -2.77
N PRO A 30 24.74 15.40 -2.81
CA PRO A 30 25.03 16.62 -2.06
C PRO A 30 25.25 16.38 -0.56
N ALA A 31 26.30 16.98 0.01
CA ALA A 31 26.65 16.81 1.42
C ALA A 31 25.51 17.22 2.37
N SER A 32 24.72 18.23 2.01
CA SER A 32 23.53 18.66 2.75
C SER A 32 22.46 17.56 2.81
N THR A 33 22.27 16.81 1.74
CA THR A 33 21.35 15.67 1.68
C THR A 33 21.82 14.52 2.58
N ILE A 34 23.11 14.17 2.50
CA ILE A 34 23.70 13.12 3.37
C ILE A 34 23.54 13.51 4.84
N ARG A 35 23.88 14.76 5.19
CA ARG A 35 23.79 15.27 6.55
C ARG A 35 22.36 15.26 7.09
N ARG A 36 21.38 15.61 6.24
CA ARG A 36 19.95 15.57 6.60
C ARG A 36 19.51 14.14 6.93
N HIS A 37 19.82 13.17 6.07
CA HIS A 37 19.45 11.77 6.30
C HIS A 37 20.17 11.13 7.50
N ARG A 38 21.40 11.54 7.81
CA ARG A 38 22.09 11.10 9.04
C ARG A 38 21.48 11.69 10.32
N ARG A 39 20.99 12.93 10.27
CA ARG A 39 20.37 13.62 11.41
C ARG A 39 18.95 13.14 11.70
N GLU A 40 18.20 12.83 10.66
CA GLU A 40 16.83 12.31 10.77
C GLU A 40 16.79 10.90 10.18
N PRO A 41 17.14 9.85 10.95
CA PRO A 41 17.08 8.46 10.48
C PRO A 41 15.65 8.04 10.09
N SER A 42 14.64 8.75 10.60
CA SER A 42 13.22 8.60 10.25
C SER A 42 12.91 9.03 8.82
N LEU A 43 13.73 9.91 8.22
CA LEU A 43 13.71 10.13 6.78
C LEU A 43 14.27 8.88 6.12
N ASN A 44 13.35 7.98 5.78
CA ASN A 44 13.57 6.87 4.88
C ASN A 44 14.60 7.27 3.83
N VAL A 45 15.66 6.47 3.66
CA VAL A 45 16.71 6.67 2.64
C VAL A 45 16.16 6.32 1.25
N ARG A 46 14.98 6.85 0.96
CA ARG A 46 14.19 6.69 -0.24
C ARG A 46 14.27 8.00 -0.99
N LEU A 47 14.60 7.93 -2.27
CA LEU A 47 14.41 9.05 -3.17
C LEU A 47 12.92 9.36 -3.28
N GLY A 48 12.53 10.60 -3.02
CA GLY A 48 11.17 11.09 -3.24
C GLY A 48 10.53 11.70 -2.01
N ARG A 49 9.21 11.95 -2.12
CA ARG A 49 8.43 12.56 -1.05
C ARG A 49 8.37 11.58 0.13
N PRO A 50 8.54 12.05 1.38
CA PRO A 50 8.44 11.19 2.56
C PRO A 50 7.09 10.47 2.57
N SER A 51 7.10 9.18 2.94
CA SER A 51 5.85 8.47 3.22
C SER A 51 5.23 9.07 4.47
N TYR A 52 3.91 9.24 4.46
CA TYR A 52 3.16 9.66 5.64
C TYR A 52 3.12 8.57 6.72
N LEU A 53 3.39 7.31 6.34
CA LEU A 53 3.42 6.17 7.24
C LEU A 53 4.86 5.73 7.52
N SER A 54 5.11 5.30 8.75
CA SER A 54 6.33 4.60 9.13
C SER A 54 6.37 3.21 8.48
N ASN A 55 7.54 2.57 8.43
CA ASN A 55 7.65 1.22 7.86
C ASN A 55 6.77 0.21 8.59
N LEU A 56 6.67 0.31 9.92
CA LEU A 56 5.77 -0.56 10.72
C LEU A 56 4.30 -0.33 10.38
N GLN A 57 3.89 0.92 10.22
CA GLN A 57 2.51 1.26 9.84
C GLN A 57 2.19 0.80 8.41
N GLU A 58 3.16 0.94 7.49
CA GLU A 58 3.01 0.41 6.13
C GLU A 58 2.86 -1.13 6.16
N CYS A 59 3.68 -1.85 6.93
CA CYS A 59 3.57 -3.31 7.06
C CYS A 59 2.23 -3.75 7.65
N TYR A 60 1.74 -3.06 8.69
CA TYR A 60 0.42 -3.32 9.26
C TYR A 60 -0.69 -3.13 8.22
N PHE A 61 -0.62 -2.05 7.44
CA PHE A 61 -1.59 -1.79 6.38
C PHE A 61 -1.53 -2.83 5.25
N VAL A 62 -0.35 -3.36 4.91
CA VAL A 62 -0.22 -4.51 3.99
C VAL A 62 -0.96 -5.72 4.54
N GLY A 63 -0.78 -6.05 5.83
CA GLY A 63 -1.49 -7.15 6.48
C GLY A 63 -3.00 -7.01 6.40
N LEU A 64 -3.53 -5.81 6.64
CA LEU A 64 -4.98 -5.55 6.48
C LEU A 64 -5.46 -5.81 5.05
N LEU A 65 -4.69 -5.41 4.03
CA LEU A 65 -5.05 -5.65 2.63
C LEU A 65 -4.96 -7.13 2.26
N GLN A 66 -4.05 -7.90 2.86
CA GLN A 66 -3.90 -9.34 2.65
C GLN A 66 -5.01 -10.15 3.32
N LEU A 67 -5.56 -9.64 4.42
CA LEU A 67 -6.65 -10.26 5.15
C LEU A 67 -8.00 -10.20 4.39
N LEU A 68 -8.25 -9.12 3.65
CA LEU A 68 -9.52 -8.93 2.93
C LEU A 68 -9.88 -10.09 1.97
N PRO A 69 -8.95 -10.60 1.13
CA PRO A 69 -9.18 -11.80 0.32
C PRO A 69 -9.55 -13.05 1.10
N GLU A 70 -9.02 -13.24 2.32
CA GLU A 70 -9.32 -14.43 3.16
C GLU A 70 -10.79 -14.45 3.58
N PHE A 71 -11.40 -13.27 3.74
CA PHE A 71 -12.82 -13.09 4.02
C PHE A 71 -13.69 -12.97 2.75
N GLY A 72 -13.14 -13.26 1.57
CA GLY A 72 -13.88 -13.20 0.30
C GLY A 72 -14.07 -11.79 -0.27
N PHE A 73 -13.48 -10.76 0.34
CA PHE A 73 -13.55 -9.40 -0.19
C PHE A 73 -12.52 -9.19 -1.31
N GLN A 74 -12.96 -8.55 -2.40
CA GLN A 74 -12.06 -8.12 -3.46
C GLN A 74 -11.37 -6.82 -3.08
N VAL A 75 -10.03 -6.82 -3.08
CA VAL A 75 -9.22 -5.62 -2.86
C VAL A 75 -9.20 -4.77 -4.12
N THR A 76 -10.19 -3.89 -4.24
CA THR A 76 -10.25 -2.88 -5.31
C THR A 76 -9.54 -1.60 -4.90
N CYS A 77 -9.25 -0.73 -5.87
CA CYS A 77 -8.65 0.59 -5.61
C CYS A 77 -9.47 1.44 -4.64
N GLU A 78 -10.79 1.39 -4.76
CA GLU A 78 -11.71 2.17 -3.95
C GLU A 78 -11.74 1.67 -2.51
N VAL A 79 -11.79 0.34 -2.34
CA VAL A 79 -11.73 -0.31 -1.02
C VAL A 79 -10.40 0.00 -0.34
N ALA A 80 -9.28 -0.19 -1.04
CA ALA A 80 -7.95 0.10 -0.51
C ALA A 80 -7.76 1.58 -0.16
N LEU A 81 -8.31 2.52 -0.96
CA LEU A 81 -8.29 3.95 -0.62
C LEU A 81 -9.15 4.27 0.59
N LYS A 82 -10.34 3.69 0.69
CA LYS A 82 -11.23 3.90 1.84
C LYS A 82 -10.55 3.40 3.12
N LEU A 83 -10.03 2.17 3.08
CA LEU A 83 -9.28 1.57 4.19
C LEU A 83 -8.07 2.43 4.58
N ALA A 84 -7.33 2.95 3.59
CA ALA A 84 -6.21 3.85 3.84
C ALA A 84 -6.64 5.15 4.52
N LYS A 85 -7.76 5.75 4.09
CA LYS A 85 -8.29 6.98 4.73
C LYS A 85 -8.69 6.72 6.18
N ASP A 86 -9.38 5.60 6.43
CA ASP A 86 -9.80 5.22 7.77
C ASP A 86 -8.59 4.95 8.67
N TYR A 87 -7.55 4.31 8.12
CA TYR A 87 -6.30 4.08 8.83
C TYR A 87 -5.51 5.38 9.10
N PHE A 88 -5.46 6.31 8.16
CA PHE A 88 -4.82 7.61 8.39
C PHE A 88 -5.56 8.41 9.47
N LYS A 89 -6.89 8.35 9.45
CA LYS A 89 -7.74 8.98 10.47
C LYS A 89 -7.50 8.38 11.85
N SER A 90 -7.36 7.05 11.97
CA SER A 90 -7.08 6.39 13.25
C SER A 90 -5.69 6.74 13.80
N LEU A 91 -4.74 7.09 12.93
CA LEU A 91 -3.41 7.56 13.30
C LEU A 91 -3.33 9.08 13.56
N GLY A 92 -4.43 9.82 13.40
CA GLY A 92 -4.43 11.29 13.55
C GLY A 92 -3.67 12.03 12.44
N ILE A 93 -3.44 11.39 11.30
CA ILE A 93 -2.73 12.01 10.16
C ILE A 93 -3.72 12.87 9.38
N SER A 94 -3.48 14.19 9.30
CA SER A 94 -4.40 15.13 8.63
C SER A 94 -4.47 14.95 7.10
N ASN A 95 -3.49 14.28 6.51
CA ASN A 95 -3.39 14.15 5.06
C ASN A 95 -4.25 13.02 4.53
N THR A 96 -5.07 13.30 3.52
CA THR A 96 -5.91 12.27 2.90
C THR A 96 -5.12 11.49 1.83
N PRO A 97 -4.97 10.16 1.95
CA PRO A 97 -4.33 9.36 0.91
C PRO A 97 -5.18 9.37 -0.37
N GLY A 98 -4.53 9.64 -1.50
CA GLY A 98 -5.14 9.64 -2.83
C GLY A 98 -4.59 8.53 -3.74
N ARG A 99 -5.13 8.41 -4.96
CA ARG A 99 -4.72 7.38 -5.94
C ARG A 99 -3.21 7.34 -6.19
N LYS A 100 -2.55 8.51 -6.28
CA LYS A 100 -1.10 8.60 -6.47
C LYS A 100 -0.32 8.03 -5.28
N TRP A 101 -0.77 8.30 -4.06
CA TRP A 101 -0.17 7.72 -2.85
C TRP A 101 -0.32 6.20 -2.86
N LEU A 102 -1.51 5.69 -3.18
CA LEU A 102 -1.78 4.27 -3.20
C LEU A 102 -0.96 3.55 -4.28
N PHE A 103 -0.87 4.10 -5.48
CA PHE A 103 0.03 3.56 -6.51
C PHE A 103 1.48 3.50 -6.02
N SER A 104 1.94 4.58 -5.39
CA SER A 104 3.31 4.63 -4.85
C SER A 104 3.50 3.64 -3.71
N PHE A 105 2.48 3.42 -2.87
CA PHE A 105 2.47 2.44 -1.79
C PHE A 105 2.61 1.03 -2.35
N VAL A 106 1.80 0.67 -3.34
CA VAL A 106 1.85 -0.66 -3.99
C VAL A 106 3.18 -0.92 -4.64
N VAL A 107 3.73 0.05 -5.38
CA VAL A 107 5.05 -0.10 -6.00
C VAL A 107 6.14 -0.40 -4.95
N ARG A 108 5.98 0.10 -3.72
CA ARG A 108 6.91 -0.20 -2.61
C ARG A 108 6.69 -1.57 -1.98
N HIS A 109 5.48 -2.12 -2.07
CA HIS A 109 5.03 -3.35 -1.39
C HIS A 109 4.57 -4.42 -2.39
N GLY A 110 5.11 -4.36 -3.63
CA GLY A 110 4.56 -5.02 -4.82
C GLY A 110 4.39 -6.54 -4.73
N ASP A 111 5.17 -7.20 -3.87
CA ASP A 111 5.08 -8.65 -3.66
C ASP A 111 3.91 -9.04 -2.75
N GLY A 112 3.50 -8.15 -1.83
CA GLY A 112 2.51 -8.42 -0.80
C GLY A 112 1.08 -8.06 -1.18
N VAL A 113 0.86 -7.17 -2.16
CA VAL A 113 -0.46 -6.66 -2.51
C VAL A 113 -0.81 -7.03 -3.95
N LYS A 114 -1.53 -8.15 -4.14
CA LYS A 114 -2.07 -8.54 -5.44
C LYS A 114 -3.43 -7.88 -5.69
N TRP A 115 -3.50 -7.07 -6.73
CA TRP A 115 -4.71 -6.34 -7.10
C TRP A 115 -5.62 -7.22 -7.95
N LYS A 116 -6.90 -7.29 -7.60
CA LYS A 116 -7.93 -7.73 -8.54
C LYS A 116 -8.57 -6.50 -9.16
N ARG A 117 -8.67 -6.48 -10.50
CA ARG A 117 -9.42 -5.44 -11.20
C ARG A 117 -10.86 -5.52 -10.73
N GLN A 118 -11.44 -4.40 -10.32
CA GLN A 118 -12.86 -4.33 -9.95
C GLN A 118 -13.67 -4.88 -11.11
N GLN A 119 -14.33 -6.01 -10.87
CA GLN A 119 -15.27 -6.55 -11.83
C GLN A 119 -16.52 -5.69 -11.73
N LYS A 120 -16.89 -5.03 -12.83
CA LYS A 120 -18.26 -4.51 -12.93
C LYS A 120 -19.16 -5.73 -12.85
N LEU A 121 -20.20 -5.65 -12.02
CA LEU A 121 -21.31 -6.58 -12.15
C LEU A 121 -21.81 -6.44 -13.59
N GLU A 122 -21.59 -7.48 -14.39
CA GLU A 122 -22.09 -7.48 -15.75
C GLU A 122 -23.61 -7.39 -15.69
N ARG A 123 -24.19 -6.57 -16.55
CA ARG A 123 -25.65 -6.41 -16.68
C ARG A 123 -26.38 -7.76 -16.81
N ILE A 124 -25.67 -8.73 -17.39
CA ILE A 124 -26.13 -10.12 -17.53
C ILE A 124 -26.38 -10.79 -16.16
N ARG A 125 -25.54 -10.54 -15.13
CA ARG A 125 -25.74 -11.06 -13.77
C ARG A 125 -26.95 -10.44 -13.08
N GLU A 126 -27.22 -9.17 -13.32
CA GLU A 126 -28.43 -8.50 -12.82
C GLU A 126 -29.68 -9.10 -13.47
N ILE A 127 -29.65 -9.31 -14.79
CA ILE A 127 -30.75 -9.94 -15.54
C ILE A 127 -30.96 -11.40 -15.13
N SER A 128 -29.89 -12.14 -14.83
CA SER A 128 -29.97 -13.55 -14.43
C SER A 128 -30.26 -13.76 -12.94
N PHE A 129 -30.26 -12.71 -12.12
CA PHE A 129 -30.66 -12.79 -10.70
C PHE A 129 -32.19 -12.77 -10.56
N THR A 130 -32.84 -13.85 -11.00
CA THR A 130 -34.29 -14.01 -10.90
C THR A 130 -34.72 -14.46 -9.51
N GLU A 131 -35.99 -14.23 -9.17
CA GLU A 131 -36.60 -14.63 -7.89
C GLU A 131 -36.47 -16.15 -7.64
N GLU A 132 -36.56 -16.96 -8.70
CA GLU A 132 -36.33 -18.41 -8.69
C GLU A 132 -34.90 -18.77 -8.31
N MET A 133 -33.91 -18.08 -8.90
CA MET A 133 -32.50 -18.33 -8.58
C MET A 133 -32.21 -18.02 -7.11
N ARG A 134 -32.79 -16.93 -6.60
CA ARG A 134 -32.68 -16.53 -5.20
C ARG A 134 -33.29 -17.60 -4.28
N SER A 135 -34.51 -18.03 -4.58
CA SER A 135 -35.25 -19.01 -3.78
C SER A 135 -34.55 -20.37 -3.75
N ASN A 136 -34.05 -20.82 -4.90
CA ASN A 136 -33.29 -22.07 -5.01
C ASN A 136 -31.97 -22.01 -4.23
N TRP A 137 -31.28 -20.86 -4.22
CA TRP A 137 -30.05 -20.70 -3.44
C TRP A 137 -30.30 -20.83 -1.94
N PHE A 138 -31.36 -20.17 -1.42
CA PHE A 138 -31.73 -20.29 0.00
C PHE A 138 -32.21 -21.69 0.37
N ALA A 139 -32.98 -22.36 -0.48
CA ALA A 139 -33.39 -23.75 -0.26
C ALA A 139 -32.19 -24.72 -0.21
N LEU A 140 -31.17 -24.48 -1.03
CA LEU A 140 -29.93 -25.24 -1.02
C LEU A 140 -29.15 -25.00 0.29
N LEU A 141 -29.16 -23.75 0.77
CA LEU A 141 -28.50 -23.37 2.01
C LEU A 141 -29.18 -23.97 3.24
N GLU A 142 -30.51 -23.95 3.32
CA GLU A 142 -31.29 -24.63 4.36
C GLU A 142 -31.00 -26.13 4.38
N ASN A 143 -31.00 -26.78 3.22
CA ASN A 143 -30.68 -28.21 3.13
C ASN A 143 -29.27 -28.53 3.63
N VAL A 144 -28.28 -27.69 3.32
CA VAL A 144 -26.90 -27.86 3.81
C VAL A 144 -26.82 -27.64 5.31
N MET A 145 -27.53 -26.64 5.86
CA MET A 145 -27.56 -26.41 7.31
C MET A 145 -28.19 -27.61 8.04
N ILE A 146 -29.33 -28.12 7.55
CA ILE A 146 -30.01 -29.30 8.13
C ILE A 146 -29.08 -30.52 8.14
N LYS A 147 -28.30 -30.73 7.08
CA LYS A 147 -27.41 -31.89 6.93
C LYS A 147 -26.20 -31.90 7.88
N HIS A 148 -25.87 -30.74 8.46
CA HIS A 148 -24.73 -30.54 9.35
C HIS A 148 -25.15 -30.13 10.78
N THR A 149 -26.43 -30.28 11.11
CA THR A 149 -26.99 -30.26 12.48
C THR A 149 -27.37 -31.67 12.90
#